data_AF-A0A6N0M073-F1
#
_entry.id   AF-A0A6N0M073-F1
#
_cell.length_a   1.000
_cell.length_b   1.000
_cell.length_c   1.000
_cell.angle_alpha   90.00
_cell.angle_beta   90.00
_cell.angle_gamma   90.00
#
_symmetry.space_group_name_H-M   'P 1'
#
loop_
_entity.id
_entity.type
_entity.pdbx_description
1 polymer ?
#
loop_
_entity_poly.entity_id
_entity_poly.type
_entity_poly.pdbx_seq_one_letter_code
_entity_poly.pdbx_strand_id
1 'polypeptide(L)'
;MIENQDFQIVKDSVKTDNKGRLTLGTVAKAKSYRVLINELGQILLDPIVNIPQRELWIWQNSVARSSLEVGIKQASSGELHDLGSFAEYADIEIDE
;
A
#
# COMPACT_ATOMS: atom_id res chain seq x y z
N MET A 1 -11.66 12.07 3.65
CA MET A 1 -12.75 12.23 4.64
C MET A 1 -12.36 11.34 5.80
N ILE A 2 -12.42 11.82 7.05
CA ILE A 2 -12.08 10.98 8.21
C ILE A 2 -13.17 9.91 8.33
N GLU A 3 -12.81 8.63 8.17
CA GLU A 3 -13.76 7.51 8.10
C GLU A 3 -14.40 7.21 9.47
N ASN A 4 -13.70 7.47 10.57
CA ASN A 4 -14.19 7.31 11.94
C ASN A 4 -13.63 8.41 12.86
N GLN A 5 -14.49 9.04 13.66
CA GLN A 5 -14.15 10.15 14.56
C GLN A 5 -13.90 9.74 16.03
N ASP A 6 -13.90 8.44 16.33
CA ASP A 6 -13.63 7.91 17.67
C ASP A 6 -12.12 7.93 17.99
N PHE A 7 -11.58 9.13 18.19
CA PHE A 7 -10.17 9.32 18.51
C PHE A 7 -9.84 8.90 19.94
N GLN A 8 -8.73 8.19 20.09
CA GLN A 8 -8.17 7.84 21.39
C GLN A 8 -6.84 8.54 21.61
N ILE A 9 -6.59 8.96 22.86
CA ILE A 9 -5.30 9.51 23.25
C ILE A 9 -4.29 8.37 23.27
N VAL A 10 -3.37 8.38 22.31
CA VAL A 10 -2.25 7.43 22.25
C VAL A 10 -1.10 7.87 23.16
N LYS A 11 -0.97 9.17 23.41
CA LYS A 11 0.12 9.78 24.16
C LYS A 11 -0.32 11.15 24.68
N ASP A 12 -0.21 11.38 25.99
CA ASP A 12 -0.74 12.61 26.62
C ASP A 12 -0.01 13.88 26.17
N SER A 13 1.32 13.88 26.23
CA SER A 13 2.13 15.05 25.83
C SER A 13 3.43 14.59 25.19
N VAL A 14 3.70 15.11 23.98
CA VAL A 14 4.92 14.82 23.24
C VAL A 14 5.45 16.12 22.66
N LYS A 15 6.72 16.40 22.93
CA LYS A 15 7.42 17.54 22.34
C LYS A 15 8.17 17.09 21.09
N THR A 16 8.20 17.94 20.07
CA THR A 16 9.12 17.78 18.96
C THR A 16 10.55 18.05 19.41
N ASP A 17 11.51 17.42 18.73
CA ASP A 17 12.91 17.79 18.91
C ASP A 17 13.29 19.05 18.11
N ASN A 18 14.56 19.46 18.22
CA ASN A 18 15.08 20.64 17.53
C ASN A 18 15.08 20.53 15.99
N LYS A 19 14.79 19.35 15.44
CA LYS A 19 14.64 19.10 13.99
C LYS A 19 13.17 18.99 13.59
N GLY A 20 12.24 19.26 14.51
CA GLY A 20 10.79 19.17 14.27
C GLY A 20 10.24 17.75 14.24
N ARG A 21 11.01 16.73 14.67
CA ARG A 21 10.56 15.33 14.64
C ARG A 21 9.65 15.02 15.83
N LEU A 22 8.51 14.40 15.57
CA LEU A 22 7.56 13.93 16.58
C LEU A 22 7.57 12.40 16.67
N THR A 23 7.77 11.84 17.87
CA THR A 23 7.83 10.38 18.06
C THR A 23 6.48 9.82 18.54
N LEU A 24 5.80 9.10 17.65
CA LEU A 24 4.50 8.47 17.91
C LEU A 24 4.59 7.05 18.48
N GLY A 25 5.79 6.47 18.56
CA GLY A 25 6.01 5.13 19.10
C GLY A 25 5.49 4.03 18.17
N THR A 26 5.07 2.91 18.76
CA THR A 26 4.70 1.68 18.05
C THR A 26 3.48 1.85 17.13
N VAL A 27 2.60 2.81 17.41
CA VAL A 27 1.36 3.01 16.63
C VAL A 27 1.63 3.44 15.19
N ALA A 28 2.78 4.07 14.97
CA ALA A 28 3.25 4.57 13.69
C ALA A 28 4.38 3.74 13.07
N LYS A 29 4.71 2.58 13.65
CA LYS A 29 5.81 1.74 13.17
C LYS A 29 5.54 1.28 11.74
N ALA A 30 6.49 1.53 10.84
CA ALA A 30 6.47 1.12 9.43
C ALA A 30 5.23 1.56 8.64
N LYS A 31 4.63 2.70 9.02
CA LYS A 31 3.49 3.31 8.31
C LYS A 31 3.93 4.54 7.53
N SER A 32 3.36 4.71 6.34
CA SER A 32 3.39 5.96 5.59
C SER A 32 2.13 6.74 5.89
N TYR A 33 2.23 8.07 5.92
CA TYR A 33 1.10 8.94 6.22
C TYR A 33 0.98 10.04 5.17
N ARG A 34 -0.25 10.33 4.76
CA ARG A 34 -0.62 11.63 4.22
C ARG A 34 -0.74 12.59 5.40
N VAL A 35 -0.03 13.72 5.31
CA VAL A 35 -0.04 14.76 6.34
C VAL A 35 -0.98 15.88 5.90
N LEU A 36 -1.95 16.21 6.74
CA LEU A 36 -2.94 17.26 6.52
C LEU A 36 -2.80 18.29 7.64
N ILE A 37 -2.98 19.58 7.30
CA ILE A 37 -3.03 20.67 8.27
C ILE A 37 -4.26 21.53 7.98
N ASN A 38 -4.96 21.99 9.01
CA ASN A 38 -6.08 22.92 8.88
C ASN A 38 -5.69 24.35 9.29
N GLU A 39 -6.60 25.30 9.10
CA GLU A 39 -6.39 26.72 9.42
C GLU A 39 -6.12 26.98 10.92
N LEU A 40 -6.53 26.07 11.80
CA LEU A 40 -6.27 26.12 13.24
C LEU A 40 -4.91 25.53 13.61
N GLY A 41 -4.12 25.06 12.64
CA GLY A 41 -2.79 24.48 12.85
C GLY A 41 -2.81 23.03 13.38
N GLN A 42 -3.99 22.38 13.40
CA GLN A 42 -4.09 20.98 13.78
C GLN A 42 -3.53 20.10 12.67
N ILE A 43 -2.68 19.13 13.03
CA ILE A 43 -2.08 18.17 12.10
C ILE A 43 -2.80 16.84 12.22
N LEU A 44 -3.31 16.33 11.09
CA LEU A 44 -3.86 14.98 10.97
C LEU A 44 -2.90 14.10 10.17
N LEU A 45 -2.62 12.91 10.70
CA LEU A 45 -1.83 11.89 10.04
C LEU A 45 -2.76 10.78 9.58
N ASP A 46 -2.99 10.70 8.27
CA ASP A 46 -3.87 9.72 7.63
C ASP A 46 -3.02 8.60 7.01
N PRO A 47 -3.04 7.36 7.54
CA PRO A 47 -2.22 6.27 7.02
C PRO A 47 -2.50 5.99 5.54
N ILE A 48 -1.45 5.79 4.76
CA ILE A 48 -1.55 5.42 3.34
C ILE A 48 -0.73 4.17 3.03
N VAL A 49 -1.21 3.41 2.06
CA VAL A 49 -0.46 2.32 1.43
C VAL A 49 0.09 2.84 0.11
N ASN A 50 1.39 2.75 -0.09
CA ASN A 50 2.02 3.08 -1.36
C ASN A 50 1.93 1.88 -2.30
N ILE A 51 1.26 2.07 -3.43
CA ILE A 51 1.17 1.08 -4.49
C ILE A 51 2.18 1.47 -5.58
N PRO A 52 3.14 0.60 -5.94
CA PRO A 52 4.04 0.84 -7.07
C PRO A 52 3.25 1.16 -8.34
N GLN A 53 3.72 2.13 -9.14
CA GLN A 53 3.01 2.57 -10.35
C GLN A 53 2.69 1.41 -11.31
N ARG A 54 3.63 0.48 -11.49
CA ARG A 54 3.45 -0.71 -12.34
C ARG A 54 2.33 -1.65 -11.87
N GLU A 55 1.92 -1.56 -10.61
CA GLU A 55 0.88 -2.41 -9.99
C GLU A 55 -0.46 -1.67 -9.85
N LEU A 56 -0.48 -0.33 -10.02
CA LEU A 56 -1.67 0.49 -9.81
C LEU A 56 -2.86 0.06 -10.66
N TRP A 57 -2.61 -0.40 -11.89
CA TRP A 57 -3.66 -0.82 -12.82
C TRP A 57 -4.47 -2.01 -12.27
N ILE A 58 -3.85 -2.91 -11.49
CA ILE A 58 -4.53 -4.05 -10.86
C ILE A 58 -5.57 -3.54 -9.86
N TRP A 59 -5.22 -2.50 -9.09
CA TRP A 59 -6.11 -1.91 -8.09
C TRP A 59 -7.24 -1.09 -8.71
N GLN A 60 -7.07 -0.63 -9.96
CA GLN A 60 -8.09 0.10 -10.72
C GLN A 60 -9.03 -0.84 -11.52
N ASN A 61 -8.64 -2.10 -11.72
CA ASN A 61 -9.40 -3.09 -12.49
C ASN A 61 -9.84 -4.25 -11.60
N SER A 62 -11.10 -4.24 -11.17
CA SER A 62 -11.67 -5.25 -10.28
C SER A 62 -11.66 -6.67 -10.87
N VAL A 63 -11.76 -6.81 -12.20
CA VAL A 63 -11.71 -8.11 -12.88
C VAL A 63 -10.31 -8.68 -12.80
N ALA A 64 -9.30 -7.89 -13.16
CA ALA A 64 -7.90 -8.30 -13.07
C ALA A 64 -7.50 -8.64 -11.63
N ARG A 65 -7.94 -7.83 -10.67
CA ARG A 65 -7.70 -8.08 -9.25
C ARG A 65 -8.33 -9.39 -8.78
N SER A 66 -9.59 -9.64 -9.11
CA SER A 66 -10.27 -10.88 -8.73
C SER A 66 -9.57 -12.11 -9.30
N SER A 67 -9.13 -12.02 -10.56
CA SER A 67 -8.37 -13.10 -11.21
C SER A 67 -7.03 -13.35 -10.53
N LEU A 68 -6.29 -12.28 -10.15
CA LEU A 68 -5.05 -12.39 -9.41
C LEU A 68 -5.24 -13.04 -8.03
N GLU A 69 -6.27 -12.64 -7.28
CA GLU A 69 -6.57 -13.20 -5.96
C GLU A 69 -6.87 -14.70 -6.03
N VAL A 70 -7.60 -15.14 -7.07
CA VAL A 70 -7.83 -16.58 -7.35
C VAL A 70 -6.51 -17.29 -7.64
N GLY A 71 -5.68 -16.74 -8.54
CA GLY A 71 -4.39 -17.34 -8.91
C GLY A 71 -3.43 -17.48 -7.72
N ILE A 72 -3.35 -16.47 -6.84
CA ILE A 72 -2.55 -16.54 -5.61
C ILE A 72 -3.02 -17.68 -4.72
N LYS A 73 -4.34 -17.85 -4.56
CA LYS A 73 -4.91 -18.94 -3.76
C LYS A 73 -4.58 -20.30 -4.35
N GLN A 74 -4.77 -20.48 -5.66
CA GLN A 74 -4.45 -21.73 -6.36
C GLN A 74 -2.96 -22.08 -6.23
N ALA A 75 -2.08 -21.11 -6.44
CA ALA A 75 -0.64 -21.30 -6.27
C ALA A 75 -0.26 -21.74 -4.86
N SER A 76 -0.87 -21.12 -3.83
CA SER A 76 -0.63 -21.49 -2.43
C SER A 76 -1.14 -22.90 -2.08
N SER A 77 -2.16 -23.39 -2.79
CA SER A 77 -2.70 -24.74 -2.66
C SER A 77 -1.97 -25.78 -3.53
N GLY A 78 -0.99 -25.37 -4.34
CA GLY A 78 -0.32 -26.25 -5.30
C GLY A 78 -1.16 -26.61 -6.53
N GLU A 79 -2.27 -25.92 -6.77
CA GLU A 79 -3.12 -26.07 -7.97
C GLU A 79 -2.49 -25.37 -9.17
N LEU A 80 -1.30 -25.80 -9.55
CA LEU A 80 -0.50 -25.23 -10.64
C LEU A 80 -0.50 -26.17 -11.85
N HIS A 81 -0.44 -25.58 -13.04
CA HIS A 81 -0.23 -26.30 -14.29
C HIS A 81 1.08 -25.84 -14.92
N ASP A 82 2.06 -26.72 -15.00
CA ASP A 82 3.37 -26.44 -15.61
C ASP A 82 3.26 -26.54 -17.13
N LEU A 83 3.60 -25.45 -17.82
CA LEU A 83 3.62 -25.35 -19.28
C LEU A 83 5.05 -25.34 -19.83
N GLY A 84 6.07 -25.53 -18.98
CA GLY A 84 7.47 -25.37 -19.35
C GLY A 84 7.91 -23.91 -19.39
N SER A 85 9.10 -23.69 -19.97
CA SER A 85 9.71 -22.36 -20.04
C SER A 85 9.31 -21.64 -21.33
N PHE A 86 8.87 -20.39 -21.21
CA PHE A 86 8.63 -19.51 -22.36
C PHE A 86 9.92 -18.82 -22.85
N ALA A 87 11.11 -19.17 -22.34
CA ALA A 87 12.36 -18.53 -22.70
C ALA A 87 12.71 -18.64 -24.20
N GLU A 88 12.24 -19.68 -24.88
CA GLU A 88 12.43 -19.85 -26.33
C GLU A 88 11.77 -18.74 -27.16
N TYR A 89 10.78 -18.04 -26.60
CA TYR A 89 10.05 -16.96 -27.26
C TYR A 89 10.63 -15.56 -26.95
N ALA A 90 11.72 -15.46 -26.18
CA ALA A 90 12.25 -14.17 -25.71
C ALA A 90 12.80 -13.28 -26.85
N ASP A 91 13.33 -13.89 -27.91
CA ASP A 91 14.00 -13.21 -29.03
C ASP A 91 13.10 -13.10 -30.29
N ILE A 92 11.81 -13.40 -30.17
CA ILE A 92 10.91 -13.30 -31.31
C ILE A 92 10.63 -11.83 -31.60
N GLU A 93 11.00 -11.39 -32.80
CA GLU A 93 10.61 -10.07 -33.31
C GLU A 93 9.08 -10.01 -33.41
N ILE A 94 8.48 -9.07 -32.70
CA ILE A 94 7.04 -8.79 -32.77
C ILE A 94 6.86 -7.87 -33.99
N ASP A 95 6.34 -8.41 -35.09
CA ASP A 95 5.94 -7.60 -36.24
C ASP A 95 4.86 -6.58 -35.79
N GLU A 96 5.08 -5.30 -36.08
CA GLU A 96 4.15 -4.18 -35.79
C GLU A 96 2.85 -4.23 -36.61
#